data_AF-C9YYN9-F1
#
_entry.id   AF-C9YYN9-F1
#
_cell.length_a   1.000
_cell.length_b   1.000
_cell.length_c   1.000
_cell.angle_alpha   90.00
_cell.angle_beta   90.00
_cell.angle_gamma   90.00
#
_symmetry.space_group_name_H-M   'P 1'
#
loop_
_entity.id
_entity.type
_entity.pdbx_description
1 polymer ?
#
loop_
_entity_poly.entity_id
_entity_poly.type
_entity_poly.pdbx_seq_one_letter_code
_entity_poly.pdbx_strand_id
1 'polypeptide(L)'
;MIYYHFADLDDVLVAALERTSGARIDRYRAELAGIDRAVPTIARLRELYDEDTATGHIAAVQELYAGARPGTRLAAQLALETKKWEDLAERQLAVLLRGKPLGSVVRVRALAGAAVALYLGMETLTHLDADRSRPATLFTQAARLAAVFDRVPRLRRRAPGGR
;
A
#
# COMPACT_ATOMS: atom_id res chain seq x y z
N MET A 1 19.24 -28.56 -5.21
CA MET A 1 20.44 -27.94 -4.61
C MET A 1 20.71 -26.65 -5.39
N ILE A 2 20.06 -25.54 -5.00
CA ILE A 2 20.07 -24.24 -5.73
C ILE A 2 21.17 -23.29 -5.17
N TYR A 3 21.87 -23.70 -4.12
CA TYR A 3 22.79 -22.86 -3.35
C TYR A 3 24.11 -22.48 -4.04
N TYR A 4 24.41 -22.97 -5.24
CA TYR A 4 25.72 -22.73 -5.88
C TYR A 4 25.85 -21.40 -6.64
N HIS A 5 24.75 -20.65 -6.82
CA HIS A 5 24.78 -19.37 -7.56
C HIS A 5 24.65 -18.11 -6.69
N PHE A 6 24.50 -18.25 -5.37
CA PHE A 6 24.34 -17.12 -4.45
C PHE A 6 25.28 -17.29 -3.26
N ALA A 7 25.98 -16.22 -2.91
CA ALA A 7 26.91 -16.22 -1.78
C ALA A 7 26.18 -16.35 -0.43
N ASP A 8 24.91 -15.95 -0.37
CA ASP A 8 24.03 -16.00 0.80
C ASP A 8 22.56 -16.21 0.38
N LEU A 9 21.76 -16.88 1.23
CA LEU A 9 20.31 -17.07 1.04
C LEU A 9 19.58 -15.73 0.89
N ASP A 10 20.05 -14.69 1.58
CA ASP A 10 19.52 -13.32 1.49
C ASP A 10 19.60 -12.76 0.06
N ASP A 11 20.63 -13.10 -0.72
CA ASP A 11 20.75 -12.61 -2.11
C ASP A 11 19.69 -13.23 -3.04
N VAL A 12 19.35 -14.51 -2.82
CA VAL A 12 18.26 -15.18 -3.54
C VAL A 12 16.93 -14.50 -3.24
N LEU A 13 16.67 -14.25 -1.95
CA LEU A 13 15.42 -13.66 -1.47
C LEU A 13 15.27 -12.22 -1.95
N VAL A 14 16.35 -11.44 -1.95
CA VAL A 14 16.37 -10.08 -2.52
C VAL A 14 16.06 -10.10 -4.02
N ALA A 15 16.70 -10.98 -4.79
CA ALA A 15 16.46 -11.06 -6.23
C ALA A 15 15.02 -11.50 -6.57
N ALA A 16 14.46 -12.43 -5.79
CA ALA A 16 13.07 -12.85 -5.92
C ALA A 16 12.08 -11.73 -5.55
N LEU A 17 12.36 -10.99 -4.48
CA LEU A 17 11.59 -9.83 -4.05
C LEU A 17 11.59 -8.74 -5.12
N GLU A 18 12.76 -8.36 -5.64
CA GLU A 18 12.88 -7.32 -6.68
C GLU A 18 12.04 -7.65 -7.92
N ARG A 19 12.11 -8.90 -8.39
CA ARG A 19 11.38 -9.34 -9.59
C ARG A 19 9.87 -9.40 -9.38
N THR A 20 9.41 -9.79 -8.19
CA THR A 20 7.97 -9.98 -7.91
C THR A 20 7.29 -8.71 -7.41
N SER A 21 7.98 -7.86 -6.64
CA SER A 21 7.44 -6.61 -6.10
C SER A 21 7.42 -5.48 -7.13
N GLY A 22 8.41 -5.40 -8.03
CA GLY A 22 8.47 -4.35 -9.05
C GLY A 22 7.25 -4.34 -9.98
N ALA A 23 6.89 -5.50 -10.53
CA ALA A 23 5.73 -5.61 -11.42
C ALA A 23 4.40 -5.25 -10.72
N ARG A 24 4.29 -5.53 -9.42
CA ARG A 24 3.06 -5.27 -8.66
C ARG A 24 2.89 -3.80 -8.31
N ILE A 25 3.94 -3.12 -7.87
CA ILE A 25 3.80 -1.69 -7.57
C ILE A 25 3.48 -0.88 -8.84
N ASP A 26 4.03 -1.27 -9.99
CA ASP A 26 3.69 -0.67 -11.27
C ASP A 26 2.23 -0.93 -11.68
N ARG A 27 1.73 -2.13 -11.42
CA ARG A 27 0.31 -2.44 -11.59
C ARG A 27 -0.58 -1.58 -10.70
N TYR A 28 -0.30 -1.50 -9.39
CA TYR A 28 -1.07 -0.65 -8.49
C TYR A 28 -1.01 0.82 -8.91
N ARG A 29 0.15 1.30 -9.37
CA ARG A 29 0.29 2.66 -9.91
C ARG A 29 -0.60 2.89 -11.12
N ALA A 30 -0.61 1.96 -12.07
CA ALA A 30 -1.42 2.06 -13.29
C ALA A 30 -2.93 2.03 -12.98
N GLU A 31 -3.35 1.13 -12.09
CA GLU A 31 -4.75 0.91 -11.74
C GLU A 31 -5.36 2.04 -10.90
N LEU A 32 -4.53 2.70 -10.08
CA LEU A 32 -4.96 3.87 -9.30
C LEU A 32 -4.83 5.19 -10.08
N ALA A 33 -4.16 5.18 -11.23
CA ALA A 33 -3.95 6.37 -12.03
C ALA A 33 -5.29 6.99 -12.46
N GLY A 34 -5.46 8.29 -12.19
CA GLY A 34 -6.67 9.03 -12.57
C GLY A 34 -7.86 8.86 -11.63
N ILE A 35 -7.81 7.94 -10.64
CA ILE A 35 -8.86 7.83 -9.63
C ILE A 35 -8.70 8.98 -8.63
N ASP A 36 -9.66 9.90 -8.59
CA ASP A 36 -9.62 11.10 -7.72
C ASP A 36 -10.67 11.10 -6.60
N ARG A 37 -11.40 9.99 -6.45
CA ARG A 37 -12.41 9.77 -5.41
C ARG A 37 -12.04 8.59 -4.51
N ALA A 38 -12.38 8.69 -3.23
CA ALA A 38 -11.97 7.68 -2.25
C ALA A 38 -12.73 6.37 -2.41
N VAL A 39 -14.03 6.41 -2.72
CA VAL A 39 -14.84 5.19 -2.91
C VAL A 39 -14.27 4.28 -4.00
N PRO A 40 -14.05 4.75 -5.24
CA PRO A 40 -13.44 3.91 -6.28
C PRO A 40 -11.99 3.53 -5.95
N THR A 41 -11.24 4.37 -5.21
CA THR A 41 -9.89 3.99 -4.75
C THR A 41 -9.94 2.76 -3.84
N ILE A 42 -10.81 2.75 -2.83
CA ILE A 42 -10.94 1.61 -1.90
C ILE A 42 -11.47 0.36 -2.60
N ALA A 43 -12.43 0.51 -3.51
CA ALA A 43 -12.94 -0.61 -4.31
C ALA A 43 -11.81 -1.26 -5.12
N ARG A 44 -11.00 -0.47 -5.82
CA ARG A 44 -9.90 -1.00 -6.62
C ARG A 44 -8.79 -1.61 -5.77
N LEU A 45 -8.46 -0.99 -4.63
CA LEU A 45 -7.49 -1.55 -3.68
C LEU A 45 -7.94 -2.91 -3.13
N ARG A 46 -9.25 -3.10 -2.89
CA ARG A 46 -9.80 -4.38 -2.46
C ARG A 46 -9.64 -5.45 -3.54
N GLU A 47 -9.99 -5.14 -4.78
CA GLU A 47 -9.84 -6.07 -5.90
C GLU A 47 -8.38 -6.51 -6.07
N LEU A 48 -7.44 -5.56 -6.06
CA LEU A 48 -6.02 -5.86 -6.16
C LEU A 48 -5.53 -6.70 -4.97
N TYR A 49 -5.99 -6.39 -3.75
CA TYR A 49 -5.66 -7.18 -2.57
C TYR A 49 -6.18 -8.63 -2.65
N ASP A 50 -7.41 -8.82 -3.13
CA ASP A 50 -8.01 -10.14 -3.30
C ASP A 50 -7.23 -10.96 -4.36
N GLU A 51 -6.80 -10.32 -5.45
CA GLU A 51 -5.93 -10.95 -6.46
C GLU A 51 -4.54 -11.31 -5.92
N ASP A 52 -3.89 -10.39 -5.20
CA ASP A 52 -2.58 -10.60 -4.59
C ASP A 52 -2.62 -11.73 -3.56
N THR A 53 -3.71 -11.80 -2.79
CA THR A 53 -4.00 -12.89 -1.84
C THR A 53 -4.22 -14.22 -2.56
N ALA A 54 -5.02 -14.24 -3.63
CA ALA A 54 -5.30 -15.46 -4.40
C ALA A 54 -4.03 -16.05 -5.05
N THR A 55 -3.09 -15.20 -5.46
CA THR A 55 -1.78 -15.63 -6.00
C THR A 55 -0.75 -16.00 -4.93
N GLY A 56 -1.07 -15.87 -3.64
CA GLY A 56 -0.17 -16.15 -2.52
C GLY A 56 0.98 -15.15 -2.35
N HIS A 57 0.97 -14.05 -3.09
CA HIS A 57 2.06 -13.07 -3.05
C HIS A 57 2.17 -12.39 -1.69
N ILE A 58 1.03 -12.07 -1.09
CA ILE A 58 0.98 -11.43 0.21
C ILE A 58 1.61 -12.31 1.28
N ALA A 59 1.32 -13.62 1.27
CA ALA A 59 1.93 -14.58 2.18
C ALA A 59 3.46 -14.66 2.00
N ALA A 60 3.93 -14.75 0.75
CA ALA A 60 5.37 -14.78 0.45
C ALA A 60 6.09 -13.51 0.95
N VAL A 61 5.49 -12.33 0.80
CA VAL A 61 6.05 -11.08 1.32
C VAL A 61 6.10 -11.08 2.85
N GLN A 62 5.07 -11.59 3.53
CA GLN A 62 5.07 -11.71 4.99
C GLN A 62 6.17 -12.64 5.51
N GLU A 63 6.41 -13.77 4.84
CA GLU A 63 7.52 -14.68 5.17
C GLU A 63 8.87 -13.98 5.06
N LEU A 64 9.06 -13.13 4.04
CA LEU A 64 10.27 -12.31 3.90
C LEU A 64 10.42 -11.31 5.06
N TYR A 65 9.35 -10.63 5.47
CA TYR A 65 9.37 -9.73 6.63
C TYR A 65 9.65 -10.47 7.94
N ALA A 66 9.09 -11.67 8.13
CA ALA A 66 9.30 -12.48 9.33
C ALA A 66 10.72 -13.06 9.39
N GLY A 67 11.32 -13.39 8.24
CA GLY A 67 12.67 -13.92 8.13
C GLY A 67 13.78 -12.87 8.15
N ALA A 68 13.46 -11.61 7.84
CA ALA A 68 14.44 -10.53 7.78
C ALA A 68 14.96 -10.14 9.16
N ARG A 69 16.29 -9.99 9.27
CA ARG A 69 16.95 -9.56 10.51
C ARG A 69 17.50 -8.14 10.35
N PRO A 70 17.43 -7.28 11.38
CA PRO A 70 18.01 -5.94 11.31
C PRO A 70 19.48 -5.98 10.89
N GLY A 71 19.87 -5.10 9.96
CA GLY A 71 21.23 -4.99 9.46
C GLY A 71 21.59 -5.93 8.30
N THR A 72 20.71 -6.84 7.88
CA THR A 72 20.96 -7.67 6.68
C THR A 72 20.55 -6.97 5.39
N ARG A 73 21.05 -7.49 4.26
CA ARG A 73 20.70 -6.98 2.93
C ARG A 73 19.21 -7.13 2.65
N LEU A 74 18.60 -8.23 3.09
CA LEU A 74 17.16 -8.45 2.95
C LEU A 74 16.35 -7.38 3.69
N ALA A 75 16.71 -7.04 4.93
CA ALA A 75 16.04 -5.99 5.69
C ALA A 75 16.18 -4.61 5.03
N ALA A 76 17.37 -4.29 4.49
CA ALA A 76 17.58 -3.07 3.74
C ALA A 76 16.71 -3.00 2.47
N GLN A 77 16.61 -4.11 1.73
CA GLN A 77 15.76 -4.18 0.53
C GLN A 77 14.27 -4.04 0.87
N LEU A 78 13.78 -4.74 1.89
CA LEU A 78 12.39 -4.63 2.33
C LEU A 78 12.05 -3.19 2.74
N ALA A 79 12.97 -2.50 3.43
CA ALA A 79 12.78 -1.09 3.76
C ALA A 79 12.65 -0.20 2.51
N LEU A 80 13.44 -0.47 1.45
CA LEU A 80 13.30 0.24 0.16
C LEU A 80 11.96 -0.06 -0.51
N GLU A 81 11.52 -1.32 -0.52
CA GLU A 81 10.22 -1.70 -1.07
C GLU A 81 9.07 -1.02 -0.30
N THR A 82 9.07 -1.05 1.03
CA THR A 82 8.08 -0.33 1.86
C THR A 82 8.02 1.14 1.50
N LYS A 83 9.17 1.79 1.36
CA LYS A 83 9.23 3.21 0.99
C LYS A 83 8.58 3.48 -0.37
N LYS A 84 8.77 2.61 -1.37
CA LYS A 84 8.12 2.76 -2.67
C LYS A 84 6.58 2.68 -2.53
N TRP A 85 6.07 1.78 -1.70
CA TRP A 85 4.63 1.68 -1.40
C TRP A 85 4.11 2.90 -0.66
N GLU A 86 4.86 3.42 0.31
CA GLU A 86 4.53 4.68 1.00
C GLU A 86 4.45 5.85 0.01
N ASP A 87 5.42 5.95 -0.91
CA ASP A 87 5.44 7.00 -1.92
C ASP A 87 4.22 6.91 -2.86
N LEU A 88 3.77 5.69 -3.19
CA LEU A 88 2.56 5.48 -3.98
C LEU A 88 1.31 5.91 -3.19
N ALA A 89 1.19 5.47 -1.93
CA ALA A 89 0.08 5.83 -1.05
C ALA A 89 0.01 7.35 -0.81
N GLU A 90 1.16 8.00 -0.61
CA GLU A 90 1.25 9.45 -0.43
C GLU A 90 0.73 10.19 -1.67
N ARG A 91 1.14 9.77 -2.87
CA ARG A 91 0.65 10.37 -4.13
C ARG A 91 -0.87 10.23 -4.25
N GLN A 92 -1.41 9.05 -3.98
CA GLN A 92 -2.85 8.83 -4.07
C GLN A 92 -3.62 9.67 -3.04
N LEU A 93 -3.15 9.70 -1.79
CA LEU A 93 -3.74 10.55 -0.75
C LEU A 93 -3.67 12.04 -1.10
N ALA A 94 -2.57 12.50 -1.69
CA ALA A 94 -2.43 13.89 -2.14
C ALA A 94 -3.45 14.24 -3.25
N VAL A 95 -3.76 13.31 -4.15
CA VAL A 95 -4.83 13.48 -5.14
C VAL A 95 -6.20 13.56 -4.46
N LEU A 96 -6.51 12.62 -3.56
CA LEU A 96 -7.79 12.55 -2.85
C LEU A 96 -8.08 13.76 -1.95
N LEU A 97 -7.03 14.29 -1.31
CA LEU A 97 -7.10 15.45 -0.42
C LEU A 97 -7.05 16.78 -1.18
N ARG A 98 -6.76 16.78 -2.48
CA ARG A 98 -6.61 18.00 -3.27
C ARG A 98 -7.87 18.85 -3.21
N GLY A 99 -7.72 20.08 -2.73
CA GLY A 99 -8.81 21.04 -2.58
C GLY A 99 -9.75 20.75 -1.40
N LYS A 100 -9.51 19.72 -0.58
CA LYS A 100 -10.31 19.49 0.63
C LYS A 100 -9.70 20.21 1.84
N PRO A 101 -10.52 20.72 2.79
CA PRO A 101 -10.02 21.37 4.01
C PRO A 101 -9.13 20.42 4.85
N LEU A 102 -9.39 19.11 4.78
CA LEU A 102 -8.60 18.09 5.47
C LEU A 102 -7.11 18.11 5.08
N GLY A 103 -6.78 18.53 3.85
CA GLY A 103 -5.39 18.56 3.36
C GLY A 103 -4.46 19.50 4.13
N SER A 104 -5.00 20.48 4.87
CA SER A 104 -4.19 21.37 5.73
C SER A 104 -4.00 20.87 7.16
N VAL A 105 -4.73 19.83 7.56
CA VAL A 105 -4.73 19.31 8.94
C VAL A 105 -3.87 18.04 9.05
N VAL A 106 -3.84 17.23 7.99
CA VAL A 106 -3.14 15.94 8.01
C VAL A 106 -1.75 16.04 7.35
N ARG A 107 -0.76 15.38 7.94
CA ARG A 107 0.53 15.14 7.29
C ARG A 107 0.38 13.95 6.35
N VAL A 108 0.24 14.22 5.05
CA VAL A 108 -0.04 13.19 4.02
C VAL A 108 0.97 12.03 4.08
N ARG A 109 2.26 12.34 4.24
CA ARG A 109 3.32 11.34 4.39
C ARG A 109 3.09 10.38 5.57
N ALA A 110 2.73 10.92 6.74
CA ALA A 110 2.52 10.09 7.92
C ALA A 110 1.27 9.19 7.76
N LEU A 111 0.21 9.72 7.12
CA LEU A 111 -0.98 8.94 6.82
C LEU A 111 -0.71 7.83 5.80
N ALA A 112 0.15 8.09 4.80
CA ALA A 112 0.59 7.10 3.83
C ALA A 112 1.35 5.94 4.51
N GLY A 113 2.32 6.28 5.37
CA GLY A 113 3.05 5.29 6.17
C GLY A 113 2.12 4.45 7.05
N ALA A 114 1.16 5.09 7.72
CA ALA A 114 0.16 4.40 8.53
C ALA A 114 -0.73 3.46 7.70
N ALA A 115 -1.12 3.87 6.48
CA ALA A 115 -1.91 3.03 5.57
C ALA A 115 -1.14 1.78 5.10
N VAL A 116 0.14 1.95 4.73
CA VAL A 116 1.01 0.82 4.35
C VAL A 116 1.26 -0.10 5.54
N ALA A 117 1.53 0.45 6.73
CA ALA A 117 1.71 -0.35 7.94
C ALA A 117 0.44 -1.12 8.32
N LEU A 118 -0.75 -0.51 8.21
CA LEU A 118 -2.02 -1.21 8.41
C LEU A 118 -2.16 -2.35 7.40
N TYR A 119 -1.86 -2.10 6.13
CA TYR A 119 -1.92 -3.12 5.08
C TYR A 119 -1.01 -4.31 5.38
N LEU A 120 0.25 -4.06 5.73
CA LEU A 120 1.19 -5.11 6.11
C LEU A 120 0.76 -5.83 7.40
N GLY A 121 0.23 -5.10 8.39
CA GLY A 121 -0.20 -5.66 9.67
C GLY A 121 -1.52 -6.43 9.63
N MET A 122 -2.41 -6.14 8.68
CA MET A 122 -3.64 -6.92 8.45
C MET A 122 -3.30 -8.40 8.22
N GLU A 123 -2.17 -8.66 7.57
CA GLU A 123 -1.79 -10.01 7.13
C GLU A 123 -1.04 -10.80 8.20
N THR A 124 -0.31 -10.12 9.07
CA THR A 124 0.27 -10.76 10.25
C THR A 124 -0.82 -11.32 11.18
N LEU A 125 -2.01 -10.70 11.22
CA LEU A 125 -3.13 -11.14 12.05
C LEU A 125 -4.01 -12.22 11.39
N THR A 126 -4.15 -12.22 10.06
CA THR A 126 -4.89 -13.27 9.31
C THR A 126 -4.13 -14.59 9.30
N HIS A 127 -2.79 -14.55 9.25
CA HIS A 127 -1.96 -15.75 9.24
C HIS A 127 -2.04 -16.55 10.55
N LEU A 128 -2.38 -15.90 11.67
CA LEU A 128 -2.53 -16.53 12.98
C LEU A 128 -3.88 -17.23 13.19
N ASP A 129 -4.97 -16.70 12.60
CA ASP A 129 -6.34 -17.21 12.83
C ASP A 129 -6.96 -17.93 11.62
N ALA A 130 -6.29 -17.93 10.45
CA ALA A 130 -6.85 -18.38 9.16
C ALA A 130 -8.19 -17.72 8.78
N ASP A 131 -8.54 -16.62 9.44
CA ASP A 131 -9.83 -15.95 9.31
C ASP A 131 -9.75 -14.80 8.29
N ARG A 132 -10.19 -15.10 7.06
CA ARG A 132 -10.32 -14.11 5.97
C ARG A 132 -11.42 -13.07 6.20
N SER A 133 -12.20 -13.16 7.28
CA SER A 133 -13.26 -12.19 7.59
C SER A 133 -12.71 -10.82 8.02
N ARG A 134 -11.49 -10.76 8.56
CA ARG A 134 -10.90 -9.53 9.11
C ARG A 134 -10.53 -8.50 8.02
N PRO A 135 -9.78 -8.83 6.95
CA PRO A 135 -9.52 -7.89 5.86
C PRO A 135 -10.81 -7.42 5.19
N ALA A 136 -11.76 -8.34 4.94
CA ALA A 136 -13.05 -8.01 4.35
C ALA A 136 -13.83 -6.99 5.20
N THR A 137 -13.78 -7.13 6.53
CA THR A 137 -14.38 -6.17 7.47
C THR A 137 -13.69 -4.80 7.39
N LEU A 138 -12.36 -4.77 7.36
CA LEU A 138 -11.60 -3.53 7.26
C LEU A 138 -11.85 -2.79 5.94
N PHE A 139 -11.87 -3.49 4.81
CA PHE A 139 -12.26 -2.89 3.52
C PHE A 139 -13.70 -2.38 3.53
N THR A 140 -14.62 -3.10 4.20
CA THR A 140 -16.01 -2.64 4.34
C THR A 140 -16.10 -1.36 5.15
N GLN A 141 -15.35 -1.23 6.25
CA GLN A 141 -15.30 0.01 7.03
C GLN A 141 -14.60 1.13 6.25
N ALA A 142 -13.51 0.83 5.54
CA ALA A 142 -12.82 1.79 4.69
C ALA A 142 -13.75 2.34 3.59
N ALA A 143 -14.60 1.50 2.99
CA ALA A 143 -15.59 1.93 1.99
C ALA A 143 -16.64 2.89 2.58
N ARG A 144 -17.11 2.63 3.82
CA ARG A 144 -18.03 3.53 4.53
C ARG A 144 -17.38 4.88 4.81
N LEU A 145 -16.14 4.89 5.31
CA LEU A 145 -15.38 6.10 5.55
C LEU A 145 -15.10 6.86 4.25
N ALA A 146 -14.77 6.15 3.18
CA ALA A 146 -14.55 6.73 1.85
C ALA A 146 -15.81 7.44 1.33
N ALA A 147 -17.00 6.86 1.52
CA ALA A 147 -18.26 7.48 1.14
C ALA A 147 -18.51 8.80 1.90
N VAL A 148 -18.20 8.85 3.20
CA VAL A 148 -18.28 10.09 3.99
C VAL A 148 -17.25 11.10 3.50
N PHE A 149 -16.00 10.67 3.27
CA PHE A 149 -14.93 11.51 2.78
C PHE A 149 -15.27 12.13 1.41
N ASP A 150 -15.90 11.38 0.52
CA ASP A 150 -16.28 11.84 -0.82
C ASP A 150 -17.43 12.85 -0.84
N ARG A 151 -18.18 12.98 0.26
CA ARG A 151 -19.19 14.04 0.44
C ARG A 151 -18.58 15.37 0.87
N VAL A 152 -17.35 15.37 1.40
CA VAL A 152 -16.67 16.62 1.79
C VAL A 152 -16.36 17.45 0.53
N PRO A 153 -16.91 18.67 0.42
CA PRO A 153 -16.74 19.49 -0.79
C PRO A 153 -15.28 19.94 -0.96
N ARG A 154 -14.86 20.06 -2.22
CA ARG A 154 -13.57 20.67 -2.56
C ARG A 154 -13.75 22.20 -2.51
N LEU A 155 -12.95 22.87 -1.67
CA LEU A 155 -12.85 24.31 -1.61
C LEU A 155 -12.42 24.83 -2.99
N ARG A 156 -13.25 25.69 -3.57
CA ARG A 156 -12.93 26.37 -4.83
C ARG A 156 -11.74 27.30 -4.55
N ARG A 157 -10.59 27.07 -5.22
CA ARG A 157 -9.52 28.08 -5.24
C ARG A 157 -10.12 29.34 -5.84
N ARG A 158 -10.26 30.39 -5.05
CA ARG A 158 -10.61 31.73 -5.55
C ARG A 158 -9.45 32.13 -6.46
N ALA A 159 -9.67 32.21 -7.77
CA ALA A 159 -8.68 32.77 -8.67
C ALA A 159 -8.37 34.19 -8.16
N PRO A 160 -7.09 34.61 -8.06
CA PRO A 160 -6.79 36.02 -7.87
C PRO A 160 -7.30 36.74 -9.12
N GLY A 161 -8.44 37.40 -8.98
CA GLY A 161 -9.02 38.21 -10.03
C GLY A 161 -8.13 39.42 -10.30
N GLY A 162 -7.76 39.55 -11.57
CA GLY A 162 -7.43 40.76 -12.32
C GLY A 162 -6.91 41.99 -11.57
N ARG A 163 -5.69 42.37 -11.92
CA ARG A 163 -5.38 43.75 -12.35
C ARG A 163 -4.56 43.68 -13.63
#